data_AF-A0A2G8SJI4-F1
#
_entry.id   AF-A0A2G8SJI4-F1
#
_cell.length_a   1.000
_cell.length_b   1.000
_cell.length_c   1.000
_cell.angle_alpha   90.00
_cell.angle_beta   90.00
_cell.angle_gamma   90.00
#
_symmetry.space_group_name_H-M   'P 1'
#
loop_
_entity.id
_entity.type
_entity.pdbx_description
1 polymer ?
#
loop_
_entity_poly.entity_id
_entity_poly.type
_entity_poly.pdbx_seq_one_letter_code
_entity_poly.pdbx_strand_id
1 'polypeptide(L)'
;MPSNNTPSAEISAAPYPPSPQEACCFYYALPSQPRLIARSSTYVWVEPTGMEAYNTPKESSPFNASHPLRAIWESTVGPTMVAYLDAKGVKWTSLDPLRMGKIGDTSPPHIVWLGVVPGSLSPEEGVEVATHCRNILSSHGIDDVHVEIRESEVLRSSAGREPKPMFKPDARTSDPVASAREPLSTSLGLPICAEDTPSVGGIGGFFISDARKPGRLFLVTARHVLFPPDTDANELFRRSDHALDVPRKNVLLCGDTAMEKYLELIRLELSRRQSVIERMEGWLATLATDPLVTNVETARKNAQNRLQEAQDAVVDLGALLVDIATHWSKRENRVLGHVVLSPPIRVPGEDGSGSGSGFAEDWAVVEVDAAMVNAANFVGNAIDLALPTAVPIYEFMARMCPKPWPPSRPSPFCYPLDRLLEFSGTIPDEELWGFSPHTQTPDHYHHELEDDDDKNDNDNGGGGDRCIMVLKRSLVSGLTIGRLNPILSFTRVFLPSPPSASQPERESEPSGHWQTSKAVTVLPRSSAWPREEPFAQPGDSGAAVVDGRGRLAGMIVAGASGGNYSDQFDCVYLASGDFLRRRMAEYGIEADLAPSL
;
A
#
# COMPACT_ATOMS: atom_id res chain seq x y z
N MET A 1 43.98 13.63 -33.91
CA MET A 1 42.85 14.56 -33.71
C MET A 1 41.87 14.38 -34.86
N PRO A 2 40.89 13.47 -34.77
CA PRO A 2 39.71 13.54 -35.61
C PRO A 2 38.62 14.36 -34.90
N SER A 3 37.98 15.18 -35.71
CA SER A 3 36.94 16.17 -35.42
C SER A 3 35.70 15.60 -34.72
N ASN A 4 35.23 16.30 -33.69
CA ASN A 4 33.87 16.17 -33.17
C ASN A 4 32.86 16.56 -34.26
N ASN A 5 32.24 15.57 -34.89
CA ASN A 5 30.99 15.76 -35.63
C ASN A 5 29.84 15.60 -34.64
N THR A 6 29.32 16.72 -34.14
CA THR A 6 28.00 16.77 -33.52
C THR A 6 26.97 16.44 -34.61
N PRO A 7 26.06 15.46 -34.43
CA PRO A 7 25.01 15.22 -35.42
C PRO A 7 24.16 16.48 -35.53
N SER A 8 24.11 17.06 -36.73
CA SER A 8 23.27 18.22 -37.03
C SER A 8 21.81 17.78 -36.92
N ALA A 9 21.00 18.47 -36.11
CA ALA A 9 19.57 18.20 -36.01
C ALA A 9 18.94 18.31 -37.41
N GLU A 10 18.15 17.30 -37.82
CA GLU A 10 17.41 17.39 -39.08
C GLU A 10 16.36 18.50 -38.99
N ILE A 11 16.26 19.32 -40.04
CA ILE A 11 15.38 20.48 -40.10
C ILE A 11 14.43 20.30 -41.28
N SER A 12 13.14 20.41 -41.03
CA SER A 12 12.09 20.45 -42.05
C SER A 12 11.95 21.84 -42.67
N ALA A 13 11.38 21.92 -43.88
CA ALA A 13 11.18 23.20 -44.57
C ALA A 13 10.13 24.10 -43.89
N ALA A 14 9.17 23.51 -43.19
CA ALA A 14 8.09 24.21 -42.48
C ALA A 14 7.59 23.34 -41.31
N PRO A 15 6.96 23.94 -40.28
CA PRO A 15 6.23 23.21 -39.26
C PRO A 15 5.23 22.22 -39.88
N TYR A 16 5.13 21.03 -39.32
CA TYR A 16 4.34 19.93 -39.87
C TYR A 16 3.49 19.26 -38.77
N PRO A 17 2.34 18.66 -39.13
CA PRO A 17 1.54 17.92 -38.17
C PRO A 17 2.30 16.66 -37.73
N PRO A 18 2.44 16.40 -36.41
CA PRO A 18 3.21 15.28 -35.91
C PRO A 18 2.60 13.94 -36.36
N SER A 19 3.46 12.94 -36.60
CA SER A 19 3.00 11.55 -36.77
C SER A 19 2.34 11.04 -35.47
N PRO A 20 1.51 9.98 -35.52
CA PRO A 20 0.94 9.40 -34.30
C PRO A 20 2.02 9.00 -33.27
N GLN A 21 3.15 8.48 -33.75
CA GLN A 21 4.31 8.11 -32.92
C GLN A 21 4.95 9.35 -32.29
N GLU A 22 5.23 10.40 -33.06
CA GLU A 22 5.75 11.66 -32.54
C GLU A 22 4.78 12.26 -31.50
N ALA A 23 3.48 12.29 -31.81
CA ALA A 23 2.46 12.84 -30.93
C ALA A 23 2.44 12.18 -29.54
N CYS A 24 2.62 10.86 -29.48
CA CYS A 24 2.64 10.09 -28.23
C CYS A 24 3.99 10.13 -27.51
N CYS A 25 5.11 10.20 -28.24
CA CYS A 25 6.45 10.04 -27.67
C CYS A 25 7.20 11.36 -27.45
N PHE A 26 6.70 12.49 -27.96
CA PHE A 26 7.43 13.77 -27.91
C PHE A 26 7.67 14.32 -26.49
N TYR A 27 6.78 14.02 -25.54
CA TYR A 27 6.87 14.45 -24.13
C TYR A 27 7.24 13.31 -23.17
N TYR A 28 7.97 12.30 -23.69
CA TYR A 28 8.39 11.15 -22.92
C TYR A 28 9.09 11.53 -21.60
N ALA A 29 8.73 10.82 -20.53
CA ALA A 29 9.17 11.01 -19.14
C ALA A 29 8.62 12.24 -18.38
N LEU A 30 7.77 13.08 -18.99
CA LEU A 30 6.99 14.05 -18.19
C LEU A 30 5.91 13.33 -17.36
N PRO A 31 5.57 13.79 -16.14
CA PRO A 31 4.66 13.07 -15.25
C PRO A 31 3.30 12.69 -15.83
N SER A 32 2.68 13.58 -16.63
CA SER A 32 1.39 13.32 -17.27
C SER A 32 1.48 12.79 -18.71
N GLN A 33 2.70 12.66 -19.26
CA GLN A 33 2.98 12.24 -20.64
C GLN A 33 1.97 12.80 -21.66
N PRO A 34 1.81 14.14 -21.74
CA PRO A 34 0.77 14.72 -22.57
C PRO A 34 1.02 14.43 -24.05
N ARG A 35 -0.05 14.38 -24.84
CA ARG A 35 0.05 14.19 -26.29
C ARG A 35 0.38 15.51 -26.98
N LEU A 36 1.39 15.52 -27.86
CA LEU A 36 1.70 16.66 -28.73
C LEU A 36 0.66 16.75 -29.86
N ILE A 37 0.10 17.94 -30.05
CA ILE A 37 -0.82 18.26 -31.15
C ILE A 37 -0.07 18.94 -32.29
N ALA A 38 0.76 19.94 -32.00
CA ALA A 38 1.52 20.68 -32.99
C ALA A 38 2.66 21.48 -32.34
N ARG A 39 3.62 21.92 -33.15
CA ARG A 39 4.68 22.83 -32.74
C ARG A 39 5.09 23.75 -33.87
N SER A 40 5.58 24.93 -33.52
CA SER A 40 6.06 25.95 -34.46
C SER A 40 7.52 25.78 -34.87
N SER A 41 8.25 24.86 -34.24
CA SER A 41 9.65 24.58 -34.57
C SER A 41 9.74 23.66 -35.79
N THR A 42 10.80 23.84 -36.58
CA THR A 42 11.07 23.03 -37.78
C THR A 42 11.98 21.83 -37.53
N TYR A 43 12.46 21.63 -36.30
CA TYR A 43 13.26 20.46 -35.95
C TYR A 43 12.50 19.17 -36.28
N VAL A 44 13.16 18.15 -36.81
CA VAL A 44 12.51 16.86 -37.07
C VAL A 44 12.61 16.00 -35.82
N TRP A 45 11.49 15.43 -35.39
CA TRP A 45 11.52 14.39 -34.37
C TRP A 45 11.98 13.09 -35.03
N VAL A 46 13.04 12.49 -34.48
CA VAL A 46 13.62 11.25 -35.01
C VAL A 46 13.23 10.12 -34.06
N GLU A 47 12.50 9.14 -34.59
CA GLU A 47 12.18 7.93 -33.87
C GLU A 47 13.48 7.17 -33.54
N PRO A 48 13.72 6.80 -32.27
CA PRO A 48 14.88 6.00 -31.94
C PRO A 48 14.83 4.63 -32.66
N THR A 49 15.86 4.31 -33.46
CA THR A 49 15.98 3.01 -34.15
C THR A 49 17.16 2.18 -33.64
N GLY A 50 16.94 0.89 -33.33
CA GLY A 50 17.99 -0.05 -32.92
C GLY A 50 17.72 -0.77 -31.59
N MET A 51 18.57 -1.74 -31.23
CA MET A 51 18.41 -2.55 -29.99
C MET A 51 18.63 -1.77 -28.68
N GLU A 52 19.18 -0.56 -28.73
CA GLU A 52 19.42 0.33 -27.58
C GLU A 52 18.72 1.69 -27.71
N ALA A 53 17.68 1.77 -28.54
CA ALA A 53 17.06 3.02 -28.93
C ALA A 53 15.89 3.38 -28.00
N TYR A 54 16.20 4.05 -26.88
CA TYR A 54 15.20 4.57 -25.95
C TYR A 54 14.75 5.99 -26.35
N ASN A 55 13.47 6.30 -26.12
CA ASN A 55 13.00 7.69 -26.17
C ASN A 55 13.79 8.53 -25.17
N THR A 56 14.24 9.71 -25.60
CA THR A 56 15.02 10.59 -24.72
C THR A 56 14.08 11.28 -23.71
N PRO A 57 14.30 11.10 -22.39
CA PRO A 57 13.50 11.78 -21.37
C PRO A 57 13.57 13.31 -21.49
N LYS A 58 12.42 13.98 -21.38
CA LYS A 58 12.34 15.44 -21.30
C LYS A 58 12.18 15.95 -19.88
N GLU A 59 12.65 17.16 -19.65
CA GLU A 59 12.42 17.93 -18.42
C GLU A 59 11.99 19.37 -18.74
N SER A 60 11.11 19.91 -17.89
CA SER A 60 10.77 21.32 -17.89
C SER A 60 11.59 22.07 -16.86
N SER A 61 12.09 23.27 -17.20
CA SER A 61 12.79 24.14 -16.27
C SER A 61 12.25 25.57 -16.31
N PRO A 62 12.45 26.38 -15.24
CA PRO A 62 11.97 27.76 -15.20
C PRO A 62 12.56 28.60 -16.31
N PHE A 63 11.80 29.59 -16.77
CA PHE A 63 12.26 30.60 -17.72
C PHE A 63 13.39 31.47 -17.12
N ASN A 64 14.31 31.97 -17.94
CA ASN A 64 15.42 32.81 -17.45
C ASN A 64 14.89 34.15 -16.92
N ALA A 65 15.34 34.56 -15.72
CA ALA A 65 14.85 35.77 -15.06
C ALA A 65 15.09 37.06 -15.86
N SER A 66 16.12 37.09 -16.71
CA SER A 66 16.53 38.24 -17.55
C SER A 66 15.91 38.23 -18.95
N HIS A 67 15.10 37.24 -19.31
CA HIS A 67 14.60 37.10 -20.67
C HIS A 67 13.56 38.21 -21.02
N PRO A 68 13.66 38.88 -22.19
CA PRO A 68 12.80 40.01 -22.55
C PRO A 68 11.29 39.73 -22.49
N LEU A 69 10.86 38.51 -22.87
CA LEU A 69 9.46 38.06 -22.77
C LEU A 69 8.82 38.36 -21.40
N ARG A 70 9.57 38.25 -20.30
CA ARG A 70 9.07 38.54 -18.94
C ARG A 70 8.46 39.94 -18.81
N ALA A 71 9.05 40.94 -19.45
CA ALA A 71 8.61 42.33 -19.34
C ALA A 71 7.31 42.62 -20.11
N ILE A 72 6.99 41.80 -21.11
CA ILE A 72 5.88 42.03 -22.05
C ILE A 72 4.80 40.94 -22.02
N TRP A 73 5.04 39.82 -21.30
CA TRP A 73 4.14 38.68 -21.27
C TRP A 73 2.75 39.05 -20.75
N GLU A 74 2.67 39.59 -19.53
CA GLU A 74 1.39 39.87 -18.86
C GLU A 74 0.66 41.08 -19.48
N SER A 75 1.41 42.06 -19.98
CA SER A 75 0.85 43.32 -20.48
C SER A 75 0.44 43.28 -21.95
N THR A 76 1.10 42.45 -22.78
CA THR A 76 0.96 42.53 -24.24
C THR A 76 0.86 41.15 -24.90
N VAL A 77 1.91 40.32 -24.80
CA VAL A 77 2.01 39.08 -25.59
C VAL A 77 0.96 38.05 -25.18
N GLY A 78 0.84 37.77 -23.87
CA GLY A 78 -0.14 36.83 -23.33
C GLY A 78 -1.58 37.22 -23.68
N PRO A 79 -2.04 38.46 -23.39
CA PRO A 79 -3.36 38.93 -23.79
C PRO A 79 -3.61 38.86 -25.31
N THR A 80 -2.61 39.16 -26.14
CA THR A 80 -2.74 39.09 -27.61
C THR A 80 -2.92 37.65 -28.08
N MET A 81 -2.18 36.69 -27.51
CA MET A 81 -2.36 35.26 -27.79
C MET A 81 -3.74 34.77 -27.35
N VAL A 82 -4.20 35.15 -26.16
CA VAL A 82 -5.53 34.80 -25.66
C VAL A 82 -6.61 35.31 -26.61
N ALA A 83 -6.56 36.59 -27.00
CA ALA A 83 -7.52 37.18 -27.93
C ALA A 83 -7.54 36.47 -29.28
N TYR A 84 -6.37 36.05 -29.80
CA TYR A 84 -6.29 35.24 -31.01
C TYR A 84 -6.92 33.86 -30.85
N LEU A 85 -6.58 33.14 -29.77
CA LEU A 85 -7.11 31.79 -29.50
C LEU A 85 -8.63 31.81 -29.34
N ASP A 86 -9.16 32.81 -28.62
CA ASP A 86 -10.60 33.02 -28.44
C ASP A 86 -11.28 33.33 -29.79
N ALA A 87 -10.71 34.23 -30.60
CA ALA A 87 -11.25 34.58 -31.91
C ALA A 87 -11.22 33.41 -32.92
N LYS A 88 -10.22 32.53 -32.83
CA LYS A 88 -10.10 31.31 -33.66
C LYS A 88 -10.99 30.18 -33.12
N GLY A 89 -11.58 30.32 -31.93
CA GLY A 89 -12.45 29.33 -31.30
C GLY A 89 -11.70 28.11 -30.74
N VAL A 90 -10.40 28.26 -30.44
CA VAL A 90 -9.59 27.19 -29.84
C VAL A 90 -10.03 26.96 -28.40
N LYS A 91 -10.33 25.72 -28.03
CA LYS A 91 -10.65 25.35 -26.64
C LYS A 91 -9.38 25.23 -25.80
N TRP A 92 -8.67 26.34 -25.60
CA TRP A 92 -7.43 26.40 -24.86
C TRP A 92 -7.66 26.27 -23.35
N THR A 93 -6.66 25.74 -22.63
CA THR A 93 -6.74 25.48 -21.18
C THR A 93 -5.62 26.14 -20.39
N SER A 94 -4.40 26.25 -20.93
CA SER A 94 -3.28 26.96 -20.29
C SER A 94 -2.32 27.58 -21.31
N LEU A 95 -1.55 28.59 -20.87
CA LEU A 95 -0.46 29.22 -21.62
C LEU A 95 0.73 29.35 -20.68
N ASP A 96 1.73 28.48 -20.83
CA ASP A 96 2.82 28.33 -19.87
C ASP A 96 4.19 28.67 -20.51
N PRO A 97 4.76 29.87 -20.29
CA PRO A 97 6.14 30.18 -20.69
C PRO A 97 7.14 29.43 -19.82
N LEU A 98 7.90 28.53 -20.41
CA LEU A 98 8.89 27.72 -19.70
C LEU A 98 10.02 27.30 -20.64
N ARG A 99 11.02 26.61 -20.10
CA ARG A 99 12.04 25.94 -20.91
C ARG A 99 11.79 24.44 -20.92
N MET A 100 12.00 23.81 -22.07
CA MET A 100 11.84 22.36 -22.18
C MET A 100 12.91 21.76 -23.08
N GLY A 101 13.61 20.75 -22.57
CA GLY A 101 14.68 20.05 -23.27
C GLY A 101 14.84 18.63 -22.75
N LYS A 102 15.95 17.99 -23.14
CA LYS A 102 16.33 16.66 -22.67
C LYS A 102 16.91 16.76 -21.27
N ILE A 103 16.76 15.69 -20.48
CA ILE A 103 17.41 15.63 -19.16
C ILE A 103 18.92 15.88 -19.30
N GLY A 104 19.41 16.88 -18.56
CA GLY A 104 20.83 17.26 -18.55
C GLY A 104 21.23 18.28 -19.61
N ASP A 105 20.29 18.80 -20.40
CA ASP A 105 20.55 19.92 -21.31
C ASP A 105 20.96 21.17 -20.51
N THR A 106 22.14 21.71 -20.81
CA THR A 106 22.67 22.91 -20.12
C THR A 106 21.95 24.20 -20.53
N SER A 107 21.27 24.19 -21.68
CA SER A 107 20.47 25.32 -22.18
C SER A 107 19.23 24.82 -22.93
N PRO A 108 18.17 24.40 -22.22
CA PRO A 108 16.96 23.90 -22.85
C PRO A 108 16.22 25.01 -23.62
N PRO A 109 15.62 24.71 -24.79
CA PRO A 109 14.83 25.66 -25.58
C PRO A 109 13.74 26.39 -24.78
N HIS A 110 13.52 27.67 -25.09
CA HIS A 110 12.38 28.44 -24.57
C HIS A 110 11.12 28.11 -25.37
N ILE A 111 10.03 27.80 -24.67
CA ILE A 111 8.73 27.57 -25.28
C ILE A 111 7.59 28.29 -24.56
N VAL A 112 6.51 28.55 -25.29
CA VAL A 112 5.17 28.72 -24.73
C VAL A 112 4.45 27.38 -24.91
N TRP A 113 4.15 26.73 -23.79
CA TRP A 113 3.45 25.46 -23.76
C TRP A 113 1.94 25.73 -23.67
N LEU A 114 1.25 25.55 -24.80
CA LEU A 114 -0.17 25.82 -24.94
C LEU A 114 -0.96 24.53 -24.68
N GLY A 115 -1.81 24.56 -23.65
CA GLY A 115 -2.76 23.50 -23.36
C GLY A 115 -4.06 23.65 -24.15
N VAL A 116 -4.60 22.55 -24.67
CA VAL A 116 -5.95 22.48 -25.27
C VAL A 116 -6.75 21.30 -24.72
N VAL A 117 -8.08 21.41 -24.73
CA VAL A 117 -8.96 20.31 -24.32
C VAL A 117 -8.68 19.08 -25.21
N PRO A 118 -8.56 17.86 -24.64
CA PRO A 118 -8.31 16.66 -25.44
C PRO A 118 -9.32 16.47 -26.57
N GLY A 119 -8.83 16.12 -27.77
CA GLY A 119 -9.64 15.91 -28.97
C GLY A 119 -10.31 17.18 -29.54
N SER A 120 -10.00 18.38 -29.03
CA SER A 120 -10.66 19.61 -29.46
C SER A 120 -9.98 20.34 -30.63
N LEU A 121 -8.76 19.97 -31.00
CA LEU A 121 -7.97 20.62 -32.03
C LEU A 121 -7.26 19.55 -32.89
N SER A 122 -7.40 19.64 -34.21
CA SER A 122 -6.69 18.74 -35.14
C SER A 122 -5.20 19.12 -35.25
N PRO A 123 -4.31 18.17 -35.60
CA PRO A 123 -2.89 18.48 -35.84
C PRO A 123 -2.67 19.58 -36.88
N GLU A 124 -3.46 19.58 -37.97
CA GLU A 124 -3.36 20.55 -39.06
C GLU A 124 -3.72 21.97 -38.59
N GLU A 125 -4.84 22.12 -37.90
CA GLU A 125 -5.23 23.40 -37.28
C GLU A 125 -4.25 23.79 -36.17
N GLY A 126 -3.71 22.81 -35.44
CA GLY A 126 -2.68 23.00 -34.43
C GLY A 126 -1.42 23.65 -34.99
N VAL A 127 -0.97 23.25 -36.19
CA VAL A 127 0.19 23.86 -36.85
C VAL A 127 -0.07 25.33 -37.19
N GLU A 128 -1.26 25.65 -37.71
CA GLU A 128 -1.66 27.04 -37.96
C GLU A 128 -1.64 27.87 -36.67
N VAL A 129 -2.24 27.34 -35.59
CA VAL A 129 -2.31 28.00 -34.29
C VAL A 129 -0.92 28.21 -33.69
N ALA A 130 -0.07 27.18 -33.66
CA ALA A 130 1.28 27.27 -33.12
C ALA A 130 2.12 28.29 -33.89
N THR A 131 2.01 28.30 -35.22
CA THR A 131 2.72 29.23 -36.10
C THR A 131 2.24 30.67 -35.91
N HIS A 132 0.93 30.90 -35.78
CA HIS A 132 0.41 32.24 -35.55
C HIS A 132 0.82 32.79 -34.17
N CYS A 133 0.72 31.96 -33.11
CA CYS A 133 1.20 32.34 -31.78
C CYS A 133 2.71 32.65 -31.79
N ARG A 134 3.51 31.91 -32.59
CA ARG A 134 4.91 32.23 -32.82
C ARG A 134 5.11 33.58 -33.52
N ASN A 135 4.29 33.92 -34.51
CA ASN A 135 4.35 35.23 -35.15
C ASN A 135 3.98 36.39 -34.20
N ILE A 136 3.08 36.17 -33.24
CA ILE A 136 2.78 37.14 -32.18
C ILE A 136 4.05 37.42 -31.36
N LEU A 137 4.83 36.39 -30.99
CA LEU A 137 6.11 36.55 -30.30
C LEU A 137 7.12 37.35 -31.14
N SER A 138 7.33 36.95 -32.40
CA SER A 138 8.27 37.63 -33.31
C SER A 138 7.89 39.08 -33.58
N SER A 139 6.60 39.41 -33.72
CA SER A 139 6.14 40.79 -33.91
C SER A 139 6.47 41.73 -32.74
N HIS A 140 6.76 41.16 -31.57
CA HIS A 140 7.19 41.88 -30.36
C HIS A 140 8.69 41.70 -30.08
N GLY A 141 9.48 41.24 -31.07
CA GLY A 141 10.92 41.08 -30.96
C GLY A 141 11.38 39.86 -30.16
N ILE A 142 10.53 38.84 -30.00
CA ILE A 142 10.85 37.60 -29.28
C ILE A 142 11.02 36.45 -30.29
N ASP A 143 12.23 36.31 -30.83
CA ASP A 143 12.55 35.35 -31.89
C ASP A 143 13.20 34.06 -31.38
N ASP A 144 13.32 33.84 -30.08
CA ASP A 144 13.96 32.65 -29.50
C ASP A 144 13.00 31.71 -28.75
N VAL A 145 11.69 32.01 -28.76
CA VAL A 145 10.64 31.25 -28.06
C VAL A 145 9.68 30.55 -29.02
N HIS A 146 9.69 29.23 -29.07
CA HIS A 146 8.74 28.46 -29.89
C HIS A 146 7.41 28.20 -29.16
N VAL A 147 6.35 27.92 -29.91
CA VAL A 147 5.07 27.44 -29.37
C VAL A 147 4.95 25.95 -29.60
N GLU A 148 4.55 25.22 -28.55
CA GLU A 148 4.19 23.81 -28.61
C GLU A 148 2.80 23.61 -28.00
N ILE A 149 1.95 22.83 -28.66
CA ILE A 149 0.56 22.60 -28.27
C ILE A 149 0.40 21.16 -27.78
N ARG A 150 -0.22 21.01 -26.62
CA ARG A 150 -0.52 19.70 -26.01
C ARG A 150 -1.97 19.55 -25.59
N GLU A 151 -2.42 18.31 -25.50
CA GLU A 151 -3.67 18.01 -24.79
C GLU A 151 -3.47 18.16 -23.29
N SER A 152 -4.30 18.97 -22.63
CA SER A 152 -4.25 19.16 -21.18
C SER A 152 -5.49 19.86 -20.61
N GLU A 153 -5.74 19.64 -19.32
CA GLU A 153 -6.79 20.32 -18.56
C GLU A 153 -6.20 21.01 -17.32
N VAL A 154 -6.73 22.19 -16.95
CA VAL A 154 -6.37 22.88 -15.70
C VAL A 154 -7.33 22.43 -14.61
N LEU A 155 -6.83 21.60 -13.69
CA LEU A 155 -7.59 21.09 -12.55
C LEU A 155 -7.37 22.01 -11.34
N ARG A 156 -8.46 22.46 -10.71
CA ARG A 156 -8.40 23.19 -9.42
C ARG A 156 -8.16 22.19 -8.28
N SER A 157 -7.20 22.47 -7.41
CA SER A 157 -6.80 21.57 -6.32
C SER A 157 -7.87 21.29 -5.25
N SER A 158 -9.04 21.93 -5.30
CA SER A 158 -10.07 21.91 -4.24
C SER A 158 -11.48 21.47 -4.69
N ALA A 159 -11.64 20.81 -5.83
CA ALA A 159 -12.93 20.16 -6.12
C ALA A 159 -13.01 18.87 -5.29
N GLY A 160 -14.00 18.80 -4.39
CA GLY A 160 -14.32 17.62 -3.59
C GLY A 160 -14.59 16.41 -4.48
N ARG A 161 -13.52 15.71 -4.86
CA ARG A 161 -13.63 14.32 -5.29
C ARG A 161 -14.04 13.57 -4.03
N GLU A 162 -15.20 12.92 -4.07
CA GLU A 162 -15.43 11.78 -3.19
C GLU A 162 -14.17 10.91 -3.24
N PRO A 163 -13.62 10.51 -2.08
CA PRO A 163 -12.40 9.72 -2.08
C PRO A 163 -12.64 8.46 -2.91
N LYS A 164 -11.61 8.06 -3.66
CA LYS A 164 -11.73 6.85 -4.47
C LYS A 164 -11.98 5.68 -3.50
N PRO A 165 -13.02 4.86 -3.70
CA PRO A 165 -13.26 3.71 -2.85
C PRO A 165 -12.04 2.78 -2.84
N MET A 166 -11.81 2.13 -1.70
CA MET A 166 -10.76 1.11 -1.59
C MET A 166 -10.97 0.00 -2.61
N PHE A 167 -9.88 -0.65 -3.01
CA PHE A 167 -9.97 -1.75 -3.94
C PHE A 167 -10.74 -2.92 -3.31
N LYS A 168 -11.59 -3.56 -4.10
CA LYS A 168 -12.12 -4.87 -3.73
C LYS A 168 -10.96 -5.87 -3.77
N PRO A 169 -10.76 -6.71 -2.75
CA PRO A 169 -9.88 -7.85 -2.85
C PRO A 169 -10.36 -8.75 -3.99
N ASP A 170 -9.61 -8.79 -5.09
CA ASP A 170 -9.84 -9.73 -6.19
C ASP A 170 -8.64 -10.64 -6.29
N ALA A 171 -8.92 -11.90 -6.01
CA ALA A 171 -7.92 -12.90 -5.79
C ALA A 171 -8.22 -14.21 -6.53
N ARG A 172 -9.27 -14.21 -7.36
CA ARG A 172 -9.63 -15.33 -8.25
C ARG A 172 -8.90 -15.26 -9.59
N THR A 173 -8.26 -14.14 -9.88
CA THR A 173 -7.59 -13.86 -11.14
C THR A 173 -6.08 -14.11 -11.04
N SER A 174 -5.46 -14.55 -12.13
CA SER A 174 -4.01 -14.50 -12.36
C SER A 174 -3.51 -13.06 -12.53
N ASP A 175 -4.18 -12.10 -11.88
CA ASP A 175 -3.92 -10.67 -11.99
C ASP A 175 -2.50 -10.39 -11.46
N PRO A 176 -1.59 -9.91 -12.32
CA PRO A 176 -0.20 -9.68 -11.96
C PRO A 176 -0.04 -8.56 -10.91
N VAL A 177 -1.08 -7.76 -10.65
CA VAL A 177 -1.05 -6.64 -9.71
C VAL A 177 -1.92 -6.83 -8.46
N ALA A 178 -2.54 -8.00 -8.27
CA ALA A 178 -3.39 -8.27 -7.11
C ALA A 178 -2.68 -7.97 -5.78
N SER A 179 -1.46 -8.49 -5.59
CA SER A 179 -0.65 -8.22 -4.40
C SER A 179 -0.24 -6.76 -4.26
N ALA A 180 -0.08 -6.06 -5.38
CA ALA A 180 0.25 -4.64 -5.38
C ALA A 180 -0.94 -3.77 -4.99
N ARG A 181 -2.20 -4.20 -5.18
CA ARG A 181 -3.40 -3.45 -4.74
C ARG A 181 -3.72 -3.64 -3.26
N GLU A 182 -3.24 -4.72 -2.65
CA GLU A 182 -3.64 -5.17 -1.32
C GLU A 182 -3.58 -4.08 -0.23
N PRO A 183 -2.52 -3.26 -0.11
CA PRO A 183 -2.43 -2.24 0.93
C PRO A 183 -3.53 -1.16 0.89
N LEU A 184 -4.22 -1.01 -0.26
CA LEU A 184 -5.35 -0.11 -0.47
C LEU A 184 -6.66 -0.87 -0.74
N SER A 185 -6.68 -2.17 -0.45
CA SER A 185 -7.87 -3.02 -0.59
C SER A 185 -8.57 -3.22 0.75
N THR A 186 -9.82 -3.71 0.76
CA THR A 186 -10.56 -3.94 2.01
C THR A 186 -10.16 -5.23 2.76
N SER A 187 -9.17 -5.99 2.30
CA SER A 187 -8.63 -7.11 3.09
C SER A 187 -7.85 -6.59 4.29
N LEU A 188 -7.77 -7.39 5.35
CA LEU A 188 -7.07 -7.00 6.58
C LEU A 188 -5.55 -7.01 6.41
N GLY A 189 -4.87 -6.25 7.26
CA GLY A 189 -3.51 -5.78 7.01
C GLY A 189 -3.43 -4.29 6.68
N LEU A 190 -4.53 -3.56 6.85
CA LEU A 190 -4.69 -2.13 6.54
C LEU A 190 -3.69 -1.28 7.33
N PRO A 191 -2.67 -0.68 6.69
CA PRO A 191 -1.80 0.27 7.37
C PRO A 191 -2.60 1.51 7.75
N ILE A 192 -2.58 1.91 9.02
CA ILE A 192 -3.31 3.08 9.51
C ILE A 192 -2.46 3.94 10.45
N CYS A 193 -2.84 5.20 10.59
CA CYS A 193 -2.32 6.11 11.62
C CYS A 193 -3.39 7.17 11.97
N ALA A 194 -3.21 7.87 13.09
CA ALA A 194 -3.99 9.07 13.35
C ALA A 194 -3.49 10.23 12.45
N GLU A 195 -4.43 11.06 12.00
CA GLU A 195 -4.11 12.18 11.09
C GLU A 195 -3.15 13.21 11.70
N ASP A 196 -3.21 13.40 13.01
CA ASP A 196 -2.38 14.34 13.78
C ASP A 196 -1.00 13.77 14.17
N THR A 197 -0.83 12.44 14.15
CA THR A 197 0.45 11.76 14.40
C THR A 197 0.80 10.79 13.25
N PRO A 198 0.94 11.29 12.00
CA PRO A 198 1.04 10.45 10.81
C PRO A 198 2.33 9.61 10.72
N SER A 199 3.31 9.86 11.59
CA SER A 199 4.55 9.11 11.72
C SER A 199 4.42 7.86 12.60
N VAL A 200 3.36 7.75 13.41
CA VAL A 200 3.09 6.56 14.23
C VAL A 200 2.08 5.69 13.50
N GLY A 201 2.57 4.62 12.90
CA GLY A 201 1.77 3.68 12.10
C GLY A 201 1.48 2.38 12.84
N GLY A 202 0.35 1.77 12.49
CA GLY A 202 -0.03 0.42 12.90
C GLY A 202 -0.96 -0.20 11.87
N ILE A 203 -1.70 -1.24 12.28
CA ILE A 203 -2.58 -2.01 11.42
C ILE A 203 -4.02 -1.94 11.93
N GLY A 204 -4.97 -1.73 11.01
CA GLY A 204 -6.38 -1.98 11.23
C GLY A 204 -6.60 -3.48 11.40
N GLY A 205 -7.03 -3.89 12.59
CA GLY A 205 -7.04 -5.29 12.99
C GLY A 205 -8.14 -6.10 12.34
N PHE A 206 -9.38 -5.76 12.65
CA PHE A 206 -10.55 -6.47 12.15
C PHE A 206 -11.77 -5.56 12.16
N PHE A 207 -12.67 -5.82 11.23
CA PHE A 207 -13.95 -5.13 11.15
C PHE A 207 -14.99 -5.76 12.07
N ILE A 208 -15.90 -4.93 12.55
CA ILE A 208 -17.09 -5.35 13.28
C ILE A 208 -18.31 -4.59 12.76
N SER A 209 -19.47 -5.21 12.88
CA SER A 209 -20.75 -4.52 12.81
C SER A 209 -21.40 -4.53 14.18
N ASP A 210 -22.29 -3.58 14.44
CA ASP A 210 -23.11 -3.53 15.65
C ASP A 210 -24.57 -3.52 15.22
N ALA A 211 -25.34 -4.53 15.63
CA ALA A 211 -26.75 -4.66 15.27
C ALA A 211 -27.59 -3.43 15.68
N ARG A 212 -27.13 -2.65 16.67
CA ARG A 212 -27.78 -1.41 17.12
C ARG A 212 -27.44 -0.20 16.25
N LYS A 213 -26.45 -0.33 15.35
CA LYS A 213 -26.04 0.69 14.37
C LYS A 213 -26.02 0.08 12.96
N PRO A 214 -27.18 -0.31 12.42
CA PRO A 214 -27.26 -0.98 11.12
C PRO A 214 -26.69 -0.09 9.99
N GLY A 215 -25.99 -0.71 9.04
CA GLY A 215 -25.37 -0.03 7.91
C GLY A 215 -24.08 0.74 8.23
N ARG A 216 -23.60 0.70 9.48
CA ARG A 216 -22.28 1.24 9.87
C ARG A 216 -21.27 0.11 10.03
N LEU A 217 -20.08 0.32 9.48
CA LEU A 217 -18.92 -0.56 9.65
C LEU A 217 -17.93 0.08 10.60
N PHE A 218 -17.38 -0.72 11.50
CA PHE A 218 -16.34 -0.28 12.42
C PHE A 218 -15.07 -1.12 12.24
N LEU A 219 -13.92 -0.50 12.45
CA LEU A 219 -12.61 -1.13 12.45
C LEU A 219 -12.01 -1.06 13.85
N VAL A 220 -11.53 -2.19 14.35
CA VAL A 220 -10.84 -2.29 15.65
C VAL A 220 -9.33 -2.30 15.43
N THR A 221 -8.60 -1.55 16.24
CA THR A 221 -7.13 -1.50 16.23
C THR A 221 -6.58 -1.26 17.65
N ALA A 222 -5.26 -1.25 17.82
CA ALA A 222 -4.60 -0.92 19.08
C ALA A 222 -4.73 0.59 19.39
N ARG A 223 -4.94 0.95 20.66
CA ARG A 223 -5.09 2.34 21.06
C ARG A 223 -3.81 3.13 20.83
N HIS A 224 -2.66 2.58 21.23
CA HIS A 224 -1.39 3.30 21.12
C HIS A 224 -1.00 3.67 19.68
N VAL A 225 -1.62 3.04 18.67
CA VAL A 225 -1.45 3.40 17.25
C VAL A 225 -2.14 4.73 16.94
N LEU A 226 -3.30 4.99 17.55
CA LEU A 226 -4.09 6.21 17.31
C LEU A 226 -3.90 7.27 18.40
N PHE A 227 -3.47 6.87 19.59
CA PHE A 227 -3.18 7.73 20.74
C PHE A 227 -1.81 7.34 21.32
N PRO A 228 -0.70 7.74 20.67
CA PRO A 228 0.64 7.39 21.13
C PRO A 228 0.86 7.87 22.57
N PRO A 229 1.32 7.01 23.51
CA PRO A 229 1.46 7.37 24.93
C PRO A 229 2.38 8.56 25.20
N ASP A 230 3.35 8.81 24.32
CA ASP A 230 4.30 9.91 24.46
C ASP A 230 3.70 11.28 24.08
N THR A 231 2.59 11.28 23.31
CA THR A 231 1.97 12.52 22.80
C THR A 231 0.57 12.76 23.33
N ASP A 232 -0.21 11.70 23.54
CA ASP A 232 -1.62 11.78 23.89
C ASP A 232 -1.87 11.39 25.34
N ALA A 233 -2.81 12.10 25.98
CA ALA A 233 -3.23 11.74 27.33
C ALA A 233 -3.89 10.35 27.36
N ASN A 234 -3.60 9.57 28.40
CA ASN A 234 -4.20 8.26 28.62
C ASN A 234 -5.61 8.37 29.23
N GLU A 235 -6.51 9.01 28.50
CA GLU A 235 -7.91 9.22 28.90
C GLU A 235 -8.88 8.45 28.01
N LEU A 236 -10.12 8.30 28.49
CA LEU A 236 -11.21 7.73 27.71
C LEU A 236 -11.56 8.68 26.55
N PHE A 237 -11.35 8.24 25.32
CA PHE A 237 -11.90 8.88 24.15
C PHE A 237 -13.28 8.30 23.85
N ARG A 238 -14.31 9.14 23.77
CA ARG A 238 -15.63 8.75 23.29
C ARG A 238 -16.25 9.87 22.50
N ARG A 239 -16.67 9.57 21.27
CA ARG A 239 -17.43 10.47 20.42
C ARG A 239 -18.84 9.90 20.25
N SER A 240 -19.85 10.67 20.64
CA SER A 240 -21.25 10.34 20.35
C SER A 240 -21.73 11.17 19.17
N ASP A 241 -22.74 10.67 18.45
CA ASP A 241 -23.39 11.40 17.34
C ASP A 241 -23.95 12.78 17.77
N HIS A 242 -24.15 12.98 19.08
CA HIS A 242 -24.74 14.20 19.66
C HIS A 242 -23.72 15.15 20.32
N ALA A 243 -22.46 14.74 20.49
CA ALA A 243 -21.43 15.56 21.14
C ALA A 243 -20.52 16.21 20.09
N LEU A 244 -20.90 17.42 19.64
CA LEU A 244 -20.08 18.25 18.75
C LEU A 244 -18.83 18.83 19.44
N ASP A 245 -18.76 18.73 20.77
CA ASP A 245 -17.74 19.36 21.61
C ASP A 245 -16.42 18.57 21.66
N VAL A 246 -16.44 17.29 21.26
CA VAL A 246 -15.23 16.45 21.18
C VAL A 246 -14.66 16.54 19.76
N PRO A 247 -13.42 17.06 19.58
CA PRO A 247 -12.77 17.13 18.29
C PRO A 247 -12.73 15.77 17.60
N ARG A 248 -13.08 15.75 16.31
CA ARG A 248 -13.02 14.53 15.49
C ARG A 248 -11.55 14.13 15.33
N LYS A 249 -11.20 12.90 15.72
CA LYS A 249 -9.89 12.31 15.48
C LYS A 249 -9.96 11.40 14.26
N ASN A 250 -9.46 11.90 13.13
CA ASN A 250 -9.46 11.18 11.87
C ASN A 250 -8.38 10.10 11.84
N VAL A 251 -8.68 9.03 11.11
CA VAL A 251 -7.75 7.92 10.89
C VAL A 251 -7.43 7.87 9.39
N LEU A 252 -6.15 7.86 9.05
CA LEU A 252 -5.68 7.76 7.68
C LEU A 252 -5.39 6.30 7.33
N LEU A 253 -5.76 5.87 6.12
CA LEU A 253 -5.28 4.67 5.46
C LEU A 253 -3.94 4.98 4.80
N CYS A 254 -2.89 4.25 5.20
CA CYS A 254 -1.48 4.58 5.01
C CYS A 254 -1.14 5.96 5.61
N GLY A 255 -0.15 6.04 6.51
CA GLY A 255 0.53 7.31 6.77
C GLY A 255 1.34 7.78 5.56
N ASP A 256 1.88 8.99 5.58
CA ASP A 256 2.69 9.52 4.46
C ASP A 256 3.90 8.63 4.19
N THR A 257 4.67 8.30 5.23
CA THR A 257 5.83 7.41 5.12
C THR A 257 5.43 6.00 4.65
N ALA A 258 4.27 5.50 5.08
CA ALA A 258 3.77 4.20 4.63
C ALA A 258 3.37 4.23 3.14
N MET A 259 2.75 5.33 2.68
CA MET A 259 2.38 5.54 1.28
C MET A 259 3.62 5.66 0.38
N GLU A 260 4.64 6.39 0.80
CA GLU A 260 5.91 6.50 0.09
C GLU A 260 6.58 5.13 -0.05
N LYS A 261 6.72 4.39 1.07
CA LYS A 261 7.28 3.03 1.07
C LYS A 261 6.48 2.08 0.16
N TYR A 262 5.16 2.19 0.17
CA TYR A 262 4.29 1.40 -0.70
C TYR A 262 4.49 1.71 -2.18
N LEU A 263 4.58 2.98 -2.56
CA LEU A 263 4.91 3.39 -3.94
C LEU A 263 6.29 2.89 -4.37
N GLU A 264 7.28 2.90 -3.46
CA GLU A 264 8.60 2.32 -3.72
C GLU A 264 8.55 0.81 -3.95
N LEU A 265 7.74 0.06 -3.19
CA LEU A 265 7.56 -1.38 -3.41
C LEU A 265 6.99 -1.69 -4.80
N ILE A 266 6.03 -0.89 -5.28
CA ILE A 266 5.48 -1.03 -6.64
C ILE A 266 6.55 -0.74 -7.70
N ARG A 267 7.34 0.33 -7.52
CA ARG A 267 8.45 0.68 -8.43
C ARG A 267 9.54 -0.39 -8.47
N LEU A 268 9.83 -1.00 -7.31
CA LEU A 268 10.78 -2.10 -7.20
C LEU A 268 10.27 -3.35 -7.95
N GLU A 269 8.98 -3.68 -7.80
CA GLU A 269 8.37 -4.79 -8.51
C GLU A 269 8.34 -4.56 -10.03
N LEU A 270 8.02 -3.34 -10.48
CA LEU A 270 8.16 -2.93 -11.88
C LEU A 270 9.56 -3.19 -12.42
N SER A 271 10.58 -2.74 -11.69
CA SER A 271 11.99 -2.94 -12.07
C SER A 271 12.34 -4.42 -12.14
N ARG A 272 11.85 -5.23 -11.19
CA ARG A 272 12.05 -6.69 -11.19
C ARG A 272 11.42 -7.36 -12.40
N ARG A 273 10.22 -6.94 -12.81
CA ARG A 273 9.54 -7.45 -14.02
C ARG A 273 10.30 -7.07 -15.28
N GLN A 274 10.82 -5.84 -15.36
CA GLN A 274 11.66 -5.41 -16.47
C GLN A 274 12.93 -6.27 -16.62
N SER A 275 13.61 -6.60 -15.51
CA SER A 275 14.76 -7.51 -15.56
C SER A 275 14.39 -8.93 -15.99
N VAL A 276 13.16 -9.39 -15.73
CA VAL A 276 12.68 -10.68 -16.25
C VAL A 276 12.50 -10.62 -17.76
N ILE A 277 11.94 -9.53 -18.30
CA ILE A 277 11.79 -9.30 -19.75
C ILE A 277 13.16 -9.39 -20.43
N GLU A 278 14.11 -8.56 -20.00
CA GLU A 278 15.47 -8.52 -20.56
C GLU A 278 16.14 -9.89 -20.54
N ARG A 279 16.02 -10.61 -19.41
CA ARG A 279 16.60 -11.96 -19.28
C ARG A 279 15.94 -12.96 -20.22
N MET A 280 14.62 -12.95 -20.36
CA MET A 280 13.91 -13.90 -21.22
C MET A 280 14.14 -13.60 -22.70
N GLU A 281 14.21 -12.34 -23.11
CA GLU A 281 14.57 -11.93 -24.48
C GLU A 281 15.99 -12.38 -24.83
N GLY A 282 16.96 -12.12 -23.94
CA GLY A 282 18.33 -12.58 -24.12
C GLY A 282 18.42 -14.11 -24.20
N TRP A 283 17.69 -14.82 -23.34
CA TRP A 283 17.66 -16.28 -23.38
C TRP A 283 17.03 -16.82 -24.67
N LEU A 284 15.95 -16.21 -25.17
CA LEU A 284 15.33 -16.57 -26.44
C LEU A 284 16.27 -16.36 -27.64
N ALA A 285 17.13 -15.34 -27.59
CA ALA A 285 18.10 -15.05 -28.64
C ALA A 285 19.23 -16.10 -28.72
N THR A 286 19.67 -16.65 -27.59
CA THR A 286 20.78 -17.63 -27.53
C THR A 286 20.33 -19.09 -27.50
N LEU A 287 19.02 -19.32 -27.36
CA LEU A 287 18.42 -20.63 -27.09
C LEU A 287 18.80 -21.73 -28.09
N ALA A 288 18.88 -21.39 -29.38
CA ALA A 288 19.18 -22.36 -30.45
C ALA A 288 20.65 -22.81 -30.47
N THR A 289 21.53 -22.05 -29.83
CA THR A 289 22.99 -22.27 -29.81
C THR A 289 23.50 -22.75 -28.46
N ASP A 290 22.62 -22.86 -27.45
CA ASP A 290 22.99 -23.27 -26.10
C ASP A 290 23.14 -24.80 -26.01
N PRO A 291 24.36 -25.33 -25.79
CA PRO A 291 24.61 -26.77 -25.76
C PRO A 291 23.98 -27.48 -24.53
N LEU A 292 23.51 -26.73 -23.52
CA LEU A 292 22.86 -27.29 -22.34
C LEU A 292 21.34 -27.49 -22.53
N VAL A 293 20.75 -26.91 -23.58
CA VAL A 293 19.32 -27.00 -23.85
C VAL A 293 19.02 -28.29 -24.62
N THR A 294 18.46 -29.29 -23.93
CA THR A 294 18.10 -30.59 -24.51
C THR A 294 16.77 -30.60 -25.27
N ASN A 295 15.85 -29.68 -24.94
CA ASN A 295 14.57 -29.50 -25.61
C ASN A 295 14.29 -28.02 -25.89
N VAL A 296 14.74 -27.57 -27.06
CA VAL A 296 14.66 -26.17 -27.53
C VAL A 296 13.21 -25.69 -27.62
N GLU A 297 12.27 -26.53 -28.09
CA GLU A 297 10.87 -26.11 -28.24
C GLU A 297 10.19 -25.85 -26.89
N THR A 298 10.39 -26.75 -25.92
CA THR A 298 9.85 -26.58 -24.57
C THR A 298 10.46 -25.36 -23.88
N ALA A 299 11.78 -25.20 -23.99
CA ALA A 299 12.48 -24.05 -23.40
C ALA A 299 12.00 -22.73 -24.02
N ARG A 300 11.83 -22.68 -25.36
CA ARG A 300 11.27 -21.52 -26.07
C ARG A 300 9.87 -21.17 -25.58
N LYS A 301 8.97 -22.16 -25.50
CA LYS A 301 7.60 -21.95 -25.04
C LYS A 301 7.56 -21.40 -23.61
N ASN A 302 8.36 -21.97 -22.70
CA ASN A 302 8.42 -21.51 -21.31
C ASN A 302 8.97 -20.08 -21.21
N ALA A 303 10.01 -19.76 -21.97
CA ALA A 303 10.58 -18.40 -21.99
C ALA A 303 9.58 -17.38 -22.57
N GLN A 304 8.87 -17.72 -23.64
CA GLN A 304 7.82 -16.87 -24.24
C GLN A 304 6.68 -16.61 -23.27
N ASN A 305 6.19 -17.63 -22.56
CA ASN A 305 5.13 -17.46 -21.56
C ASN A 305 5.57 -16.52 -20.44
N ARG A 306 6.77 -16.71 -19.88
CA ARG A 306 7.30 -15.85 -18.81
C ARG A 306 7.57 -14.42 -19.28
N LEU A 307 7.97 -14.25 -20.54
CA LEU A 307 8.15 -12.94 -21.16
C LEU A 307 6.82 -12.21 -21.25
N GLN A 308 5.78 -12.87 -21.78
CA GLN A 308 4.44 -12.29 -21.90
C GLN A 308 3.87 -11.93 -20.52
N GLU A 309 3.94 -12.83 -19.54
CA GLU A 309 3.50 -12.56 -18.16
C GLU A 309 4.21 -11.35 -17.54
N ALA A 310 5.51 -11.17 -17.82
CA ALA A 310 6.27 -10.03 -17.31
C ALA A 310 5.90 -8.72 -18.04
N GLN A 311 5.66 -8.77 -19.35
CA GLN A 311 5.19 -7.62 -20.14
C GLN A 311 3.81 -7.14 -19.69
N ASP A 312 2.86 -8.07 -19.54
CA ASP A 312 1.51 -7.76 -19.03
C ASP A 312 1.60 -7.15 -17.63
N ALA A 313 2.42 -7.73 -16.74
CA ALA A 313 2.65 -7.20 -15.40
C ALA A 313 3.23 -5.78 -15.40
N VAL A 314 4.16 -5.44 -16.30
CA VAL A 314 4.73 -4.09 -16.40
C VAL A 314 3.65 -3.07 -16.78
N VAL A 315 2.81 -3.41 -17.76
CA VAL A 315 1.69 -2.54 -18.18
C VAL A 315 0.73 -2.30 -17.02
N ASP A 316 0.29 -3.36 -16.36
CA ASP A 316 -0.70 -3.28 -15.28
C ASP A 316 -0.15 -2.58 -14.04
N LEU A 317 1.11 -2.86 -13.64
CA LEU A 317 1.76 -2.20 -12.51
C LEU A 317 2.00 -0.72 -12.80
N GLY A 318 2.35 -0.37 -14.04
CA GLY A 318 2.52 1.02 -14.48
C GLY A 318 1.21 1.80 -14.39
N ALA A 319 0.12 1.20 -14.87
CA ALA A 319 -1.22 1.78 -14.74
C ALA A 319 -1.64 1.94 -13.27
N LEU A 320 -1.40 0.92 -12.43
CA LEU A 320 -1.69 0.98 -11.00
C LEU A 320 -0.89 2.08 -10.29
N LEU A 321 0.40 2.23 -10.62
CA LEU A 321 1.26 3.26 -10.02
C LEU A 321 0.73 4.67 -10.34
N VAL A 322 0.33 4.92 -11.59
CA VAL A 322 -0.27 6.19 -12.00
C VAL A 322 -1.59 6.43 -11.29
N ASP A 323 -2.43 5.41 -11.17
CA ASP A 323 -3.71 5.48 -10.46
C ASP A 323 -3.53 5.83 -8.98
N ILE A 324 -2.62 5.14 -8.29
CA ILE A 324 -2.32 5.40 -6.87
C ILE A 324 -1.77 6.81 -6.68
N ALA A 325 -0.78 7.21 -7.49
CA ALA A 325 -0.19 8.54 -7.41
C ALA A 325 -1.22 9.66 -7.66
N THR A 326 -2.19 9.41 -8.53
CA THR A 326 -3.22 10.39 -8.89
C THR A 326 -4.30 10.50 -7.82
N HIS A 327 -4.74 9.36 -7.27
CA HIS A 327 -5.95 9.30 -6.44
C HIS A 327 -5.65 9.22 -4.94
N TRP A 328 -4.51 8.68 -4.53
CA TRP A 328 -4.24 8.32 -3.13
C TRP A 328 -3.10 9.13 -2.49
N SER A 329 -2.30 9.88 -3.26
CA SER A 329 -1.17 10.64 -2.68
C SER A 329 -1.59 11.72 -1.67
N LYS A 330 -2.77 12.34 -1.86
CA LYS A 330 -3.28 13.36 -0.91
C LYS A 330 -3.82 12.71 0.36
N ARG A 331 -3.51 13.28 1.53
CA ARG A 331 -4.03 12.80 2.84
C ARG A 331 -5.55 12.82 2.91
N GLU A 332 -6.19 13.86 2.35
CA GLU A 332 -7.65 14.02 2.33
C GLU A 332 -8.36 12.83 1.67
N ASN A 333 -7.74 12.23 0.64
CA ASN A 333 -8.29 11.08 -0.07
C ASN A 333 -8.04 9.75 0.66
N ARG A 334 -7.33 9.80 1.78
CA ARG A 334 -6.92 8.64 2.59
C ARG A 334 -7.58 8.61 3.96
N VAL A 335 -8.48 9.54 4.27
CA VAL A 335 -9.23 9.50 5.52
C VAL A 335 -10.15 8.27 5.49
N LEU A 336 -9.76 7.22 6.22
CA LEU A 336 -10.49 5.95 6.29
C LEU A 336 -11.76 6.08 7.12
N GLY A 337 -11.74 6.97 8.11
CA GLY A 337 -12.79 7.08 9.09
C GLY A 337 -12.38 7.95 10.27
N HIS A 338 -13.02 7.73 11.41
CA HIS A 338 -12.70 8.47 12.64
C HIS A 338 -12.93 7.62 13.88
N VAL A 339 -12.20 7.92 14.95
CA VAL A 339 -12.34 7.21 16.23
C VAL A 339 -13.71 7.53 16.85
N VAL A 340 -14.40 6.51 17.34
CA VAL A 340 -15.65 6.65 18.12
C VAL A 340 -15.49 6.27 19.58
N LEU A 341 -14.57 5.37 19.89
CA LEU A 341 -14.29 4.91 21.24
C LEU A 341 -12.84 4.45 21.38
N SER A 342 -12.17 4.84 22.45
CA SER A 342 -10.94 4.21 22.91
C SER A 342 -10.80 4.38 24.43
N PRO A 343 -10.90 3.30 25.23
CA PRO A 343 -10.65 3.34 26.67
C PRO A 343 -9.22 3.75 27.00
N PRO A 344 -8.89 4.22 28.21
CA PRO A 344 -7.51 4.40 28.63
C PRO A 344 -6.78 3.04 28.76
N ILE A 345 -5.48 3.00 28.44
CA ILE A 345 -4.61 1.83 28.62
C ILE A 345 -4.52 1.52 30.12
N ARG A 346 -5.23 0.47 30.54
CA ARG A 346 -5.23 -0.07 31.91
C ARG A 346 -5.65 -1.51 31.96
N VAL A 347 -5.32 -2.21 33.05
CA VAL A 347 -5.90 -3.53 33.33
C VAL A 347 -7.24 -3.32 34.07
N PRO A 348 -8.37 -3.80 33.52
CA PRO A 348 -9.66 -3.70 34.21
C PRO A 348 -9.63 -4.43 35.57
N GLY A 349 -10.11 -3.77 36.63
CA GLY A 349 -10.27 -4.36 37.96
C GLY A 349 -9.06 -4.27 38.90
N GLU A 350 -7.97 -3.60 38.52
CA GLU A 350 -6.82 -3.32 39.42
C GLU A 350 -7.18 -2.40 40.60
N ASP A 351 -8.33 -1.74 40.57
CA ASP A 351 -8.89 -0.93 41.67
C ASP A 351 -9.56 -1.76 42.78
N GLY A 352 -9.43 -3.10 42.74
CA GLY A 352 -9.92 -4.00 43.79
C GLY A 352 -11.38 -4.46 43.62
N SER A 353 -12.00 -4.22 42.45
CA SER A 353 -13.42 -4.50 42.22
C SER A 353 -13.74 -5.86 41.56
N GLY A 354 -12.76 -6.69 41.20
CA GLY A 354 -13.04 -8.08 40.80
C GLY A 354 -12.03 -8.75 39.87
N SER A 355 -12.25 -10.05 39.64
CA SER A 355 -11.47 -10.99 38.83
C SER A 355 -11.34 -10.57 37.35
N GLY A 356 -10.52 -9.57 37.05
CA GLY A 356 -10.19 -9.18 35.68
C GLY A 356 -9.39 -10.27 34.96
N SER A 357 -9.57 -10.37 33.63
CA SER A 357 -8.79 -11.27 32.76
C SER A 357 -7.28 -11.01 32.84
N GLY A 358 -6.88 -9.79 33.22
CA GLY A 358 -5.49 -9.34 33.39
C GLY A 358 -4.91 -8.69 32.14
N PHE A 359 -5.62 -8.65 31.02
CA PHE A 359 -5.19 -7.98 29.79
C PHE A 359 -5.37 -6.46 29.89
N ALA A 360 -4.51 -5.69 29.22
CA ALA A 360 -4.62 -4.24 29.12
C ALA A 360 -5.68 -3.80 28.10
N GLU A 361 -6.41 -2.72 28.38
CA GLU A 361 -7.35 -2.05 27.46
C GLU A 361 -6.62 -1.20 26.41
N ASP A 362 -5.81 -1.85 25.57
CA ASP A 362 -5.11 -1.18 24.47
C ASP A 362 -5.83 -1.40 23.14
N TRP A 363 -7.00 -0.76 23.00
CA TRP A 363 -7.81 -0.86 21.79
C TRP A 363 -8.61 0.42 21.49
N ALA A 364 -8.94 0.60 20.22
CA ALA A 364 -9.75 1.69 19.69
C ALA A 364 -10.71 1.18 18.62
N VAL A 365 -11.85 1.85 18.50
CA VAL A 365 -12.88 1.58 17.49
C VAL A 365 -13.01 2.79 16.59
N VAL A 366 -12.91 2.55 15.29
CA VAL A 366 -12.97 3.54 14.22
C VAL A 366 -14.25 3.30 13.44
N GLU A 367 -15.11 4.31 13.30
CA GLU A 367 -16.21 4.26 12.34
C GLU A 367 -15.66 4.54 10.94
N VAL A 368 -15.84 3.58 10.02
CA VAL A 368 -15.29 3.60 8.66
C VAL A 368 -16.18 4.46 7.76
N ASP A 369 -15.57 5.27 6.92
CA ASP A 369 -16.28 6.10 5.93
C ASP A 369 -16.87 5.20 4.82
N ALA A 370 -18.17 5.33 4.58
CA ALA A 370 -18.88 4.57 3.55
C ALA A 370 -18.41 4.88 2.12
N ALA A 371 -17.78 6.04 1.90
CA ALA A 371 -17.13 6.35 0.63
C ALA A 371 -15.87 5.50 0.40
N MET A 372 -15.19 5.09 1.47
CA MET A 372 -13.99 4.26 1.42
C MET A 372 -14.35 2.78 1.31
N VAL A 373 -15.28 2.31 2.15
CA VAL A 373 -15.70 0.90 2.23
C VAL A 373 -17.22 0.81 2.16
N ASN A 374 -17.73 0.08 1.17
CA ASN A 374 -19.15 -0.11 0.91
C ASN A 374 -19.43 -1.54 0.41
N ALA A 375 -20.72 -1.87 0.22
CA ALA A 375 -21.13 -3.21 -0.21
C ALA A 375 -20.52 -3.68 -1.55
N ALA A 376 -20.02 -2.77 -2.40
CA ALA A 376 -19.41 -3.16 -3.67
C ALA A 376 -17.98 -3.70 -3.49
N ASN A 377 -17.20 -3.12 -2.55
CA ASN A 377 -15.79 -3.46 -2.34
C ASN A 377 -15.53 -4.28 -1.07
N PHE A 378 -16.42 -4.30 -0.10
CA PHE A 378 -16.27 -5.06 1.13
C PHE A 378 -16.55 -6.55 0.93
N VAL A 379 -15.69 -7.40 1.49
CA VAL A 379 -15.80 -8.87 1.41
C VAL A 379 -15.87 -9.54 2.79
N GLY A 380 -16.04 -8.75 3.86
CA GLY A 380 -15.97 -9.23 5.24
C GLY A 380 -14.54 -9.24 5.80
N ASN A 381 -14.38 -9.85 6.97
CA ASN A 381 -13.08 -10.06 7.58
C ASN A 381 -12.32 -11.16 6.84
N ALA A 382 -11.32 -10.77 6.05
CA ALA A 382 -10.48 -11.71 5.31
C ALA A 382 -9.02 -11.25 5.30
N ILE A 383 -8.11 -12.21 5.47
CA ILE A 383 -6.66 -12.01 5.27
C ILE A 383 -6.30 -12.51 3.88
N ASP A 384 -5.72 -11.65 3.06
CA ASP A 384 -5.16 -12.06 1.76
C ASP A 384 -3.86 -12.85 1.97
N LEU A 385 -3.86 -14.12 1.56
CA LEU A 385 -2.73 -15.03 1.69
C LEU A 385 -1.77 -15.00 0.50
N ALA A 386 -1.82 -13.96 -0.35
CA ALA A 386 -0.93 -13.83 -1.50
C ALA A 386 0.54 -14.06 -1.12
N LEU A 387 1.14 -15.05 -1.78
CA LEU A 387 2.53 -15.44 -1.55
C LEU A 387 3.45 -14.76 -2.56
N PRO A 388 4.71 -14.47 -2.20
CA PRO A 388 5.72 -14.12 -3.18
C PRO A 388 5.80 -15.22 -4.27
N THR A 389 6.02 -14.86 -5.53
CA THR A 389 6.02 -15.80 -6.67
C THR A 389 6.98 -16.98 -6.50
N ALA A 390 8.03 -16.83 -5.68
CA ALA A 390 9.01 -17.87 -5.41
C ALA A 390 8.58 -18.90 -4.36
N VAL A 391 7.49 -18.68 -3.62
CA VAL A 391 7.05 -19.55 -2.52
C VAL A 391 5.90 -20.44 -2.99
N PRO A 392 6.10 -21.77 -3.06
CA PRO A 392 5.03 -22.70 -3.39
C PRO A 392 3.94 -22.75 -2.31
N ILE A 393 2.67 -22.87 -2.74
CA ILE A 393 1.52 -22.99 -1.83
C ILE A 393 1.68 -24.18 -0.86
N TYR A 394 2.23 -25.30 -1.33
CA TYR A 394 2.43 -26.49 -0.49
C TYR A 394 3.37 -26.23 0.69
N GLU A 395 4.38 -25.36 0.53
CA GLU A 395 5.31 -25.02 1.61
C GLU A 395 4.61 -24.19 2.67
N PHE A 396 3.74 -23.26 2.25
CA PHE A 396 2.90 -22.50 3.15
C PHE A 396 1.97 -23.42 3.97
N MET A 397 1.27 -24.35 3.30
CA MET A 397 0.38 -25.31 3.96
C MET A 397 1.14 -26.21 4.95
N ALA A 398 2.33 -26.68 4.59
CA ALA A 398 3.19 -27.45 5.48
C ALA A 398 3.62 -26.65 6.72
N ARG A 399 3.85 -25.33 6.59
CA ARG A 399 4.15 -24.43 7.73
C ARG A 399 2.95 -24.15 8.62
N MET A 400 1.72 -24.36 8.15
CA MET A 400 0.51 -24.31 8.98
C MET A 400 0.25 -25.61 9.76
N CYS A 401 1.21 -26.56 9.75
CA CYS A 401 1.12 -27.81 10.50
C CYS A 401 2.13 -27.83 11.67
N PRO A 402 1.75 -28.13 12.93
CA PRO A 402 2.66 -28.14 14.09
C PRO A 402 3.91 -29.02 13.94
N LYS A 403 3.77 -30.19 13.29
CA LYS A 403 4.86 -31.16 13.06
C LYS A 403 5.24 -31.20 11.57
N PRO A 404 6.46 -31.68 11.22
CA PRO A 404 6.82 -31.96 9.84
C PRO A 404 5.77 -32.85 9.19
N TRP A 405 5.13 -32.31 8.15
CA TRP A 405 3.97 -32.93 7.52
C TRP A 405 4.43 -33.93 6.45
N PRO A 406 4.12 -35.24 6.56
CA PRO A 406 4.50 -36.19 5.52
C PRO A 406 3.70 -35.93 4.24
N PRO A 407 4.32 -35.97 3.04
CA PRO A 407 3.64 -35.70 1.77
C PRO A 407 2.45 -36.63 1.46
N SER A 408 2.38 -37.78 2.15
CA SER A 408 1.35 -38.81 1.95
C SER A 408 0.02 -38.53 2.65
N ARG A 409 -0.09 -37.48 3.46
CA ARG A 409 -1.33 -37.11 4.17
C ARG A 409 -1.87 -35.76 3.68
N PRO A 410 -3.20 -35.53 3.64
CA PRO A 410 -3.78 -34.23 3.29
C PRO A 410 -3.64 -33.21 4.43
N SER A 411 -3.02 -32.05 4.17
CA SER A 411 -2.77 -31.01 5.18
C SER A 411 -4.07 -30.59 5.91
N PRO A 412 -4.04 -30.37 7.24
CA PRO A 412 -5.20 -29.89 8.00
C PRO A 412 -5.57 -28.45 7.62
N PHE A 413 -4.67 -27.72 6.99
CA PHE A 413 -4.93 -26.39 6.46
C PHE A 413 -5.21 -26.48 4.96
N CYS A 414 -6.39 -26.01 4.55
CA CYS A 414 -6.75 -25.87 3.14
C CYS A 414 -6.46 -24.44 2.70
N TYR A 415 -5.55 -24.25 1.75
CA TYR A 415 -5.31 -22.93 1.16
C TYR A 415 -6.52 -22.52 0.31
N PRO A 416 -7.21 -21.40 0.61
CA PRO A 416 -8.39 -20.97 -0.13
C PRO A 416 -8.08 -20.75 -1.62
N LEU A 417 -8.99 -21.17 -2.49
CA LEU A 417 -8.81 -21.05 -3.95
C LEU A 417 -8.73 -19.59 -4.40
N ASP A 418 -9.46 -18.71 -3.73
CA ASP A 418 -9.40 -17.27 -3.92
C ASP A 418 -8.39 -16.61 -3.00
N ARG A 419 -7.48 -17.36 -2.36
CA ARG A 419 -6.40 -16.88 -1.48
C ARG A 419 -6.86 -16.05 -0.27
N LEU A 420 -8.15 -15.82 -0.06
CA LEU A 420 -8.69 -15.05 1.05
C LEU A 420 -9.05 -15.98 2.20
N LEU A 421 -8.34 -15.88 3.32
CA LEU A 421 -8.74 -16.56 4.55
C LEU A 421 -9.76 -15.69 5.28
N GLU A 422 -11.03 -15.98 5.03
CA GLU A 422 -12.13 -15.42 5.81
C GLU A 422 -12.03 -15.89 7.26
N PHE A 423 -12.40 -15.01 8.19
CA PHE A 423 -12.52 -15.39 9.59
C PHE A 423 -13.74 -14.77 10.24
N SER A 424 -14.26 -15.50 11.22
CA SER A 424 -15.38 -15.08 12.05
C SER A 424 -15.23 -15.66 13.45
N GLY A 425 -15.83 -14.99 14.42
CA GLY A 425 -15.74 -15.41 15.82
C GLY A 425 -14.31 -15.40 16.38
N THR A 426 -14.15 -16.04 17.54
CA THR A 426 -12.94 -16.03 18.36
C THR A 426 -12.52 -17.45 18.73
N ILE A 427 -11.23 -17.63 19.02
CA ILE A 427 -10.76 -18.82 19.75
C ILE A 427 -11.10 -18.60 21.23
N PRO A 428 -11.81 -19.51 21.90
CA PRO A 428 -12.13 -19.37 23.32
C PRO A 428 -10.89 -19.23 24.18
N ASP A 429 -10.97 -18.39 25.22
CA ASP A 429 -9.90 -18.19 26.20
C ASP A 429 -9.38 -19.53 26.80
N GLU A 430 -10.28 -20.50 27.03
CA GLU A 430 -9.93 -21.83 27.54
C GLU A 430 -9.15 -22.68 26.52
N GLU A 431 -9.32 -22.43 25.22
CA GLU A 431 -8.57 -23.12 24.18
C GLU A 431 -7.19 -22.46 23.97
N LEU A 432 -7.10 -21.13 24.13
CA LEU A 432 -5.86 -20.36 23.95
C LEU A 432 -4.79 -20.69 25.01
N TRP A 433 -5.18 -20.86 26.28
CA TRP A 433 -4.25 -21.12 27.39
C TRP A 433 -4.76 -22.08 28.48
N GLY A 434 -5.90 -22.74 28.24
CA GLY A 434 -6.56 -23.63 29.21
C GLY A 434 -6.27 -25.11 29.04
N PHE A 435 -5.16 -25.50 28.39
CA PHE A 435 -4.75 -26.91 28.29
C PHE A 435 -4.58 -27.53 29.69
N SER A 436 -5.63 -28.21 30.16
CA SER A 436 -5.53 -29.16 31.25
C SER A 436 -5.12 -30.51 30.65
N PRO A 437 -4.07 -31.18 31.14
CA PRO A 437 -3.65 -32.49 30.63
C PRO A 437 -4.70 -33.60 30.82
N HIS A 438 -5.90 -33.30 31.35
CA HIS A 438 -6.96 -34.24 31.67
C HIS A 438 -8.31 -33.96 31.01
N THR A 439 -8.47 -32.87 30.23
CA THR A 439 -9.67 -32.69 29.42
C THR A 439 -9.52 -33.48 28.12
N GLN A 440 -10.00 -34.72 28.16
CA GLN A 440 -10.44 -35.46 26.97
C GLN A 440 -11.65 -34.72 26.37
N THR A 441 -11.41 -33.61 25.69
CA THR A 441 -12.31 -33.23 24.60
C THR A 441 -11.90 -34.08 23.40
N PRO A 442 -12.79 -34.89 22.83
CA PRO A 442 -12.52 -35.58 21.57
C PRO A 442 -12.48 -34.51 20.47
N ASP A 443 -11.30 -33.92 20.27
CA ASP A 443 -10.99 -33.29 19.00
C ASP A 443 -11.19 -34.37 17.93
N HIS A 444 -12.23 -34.19 17.13
CA HIS A 444 -12.57 -35.04 15.98
C HIS A 444 -11.47 -35.08 14.89
N TYR A 445 -10.27 -34.54 15.15
CA TYR A 445 -9.09 -34.68 14.30
C TYR A 445 -8.46 -36.08 14.34
N HIS A 446 -8.99 -37.01 15.13
CA HIS A 446 -8.46 -38.38 15.22
C HIS A 446 -9.50 -39.52 15.13
N HIS A 447 -10.77 -39.26 14.79
CA HIS A 447 -11.78 -40.33 14.85
C HIS A 447 -12.20 -40.98 13.53
N GLU A 448 -11.58 -40.65 12.40
CA GLU A 448 -11.75 -41.41 11.16
C GLU A 448 -10.37 -41.73 10.60
N LEU A 449 -10.09 -43.03 10.40
CA LEU A 449 -8.82 -43.65 10.00
C LEU A 449 -7.87 -44.06 11.16
N GLU A 450 -8.43 -44.70 12.20
CA GLU A 450 -7.74 -45.83 12.81
C GLU A 450 -7.86 -47.02 11.85
N ASP A 451 -7.02 -47.07 10.82
CA ASP A 451 -6.73 -48.30 10.10
C ASP A 451 -5.23 -48.61 10.27
N ASP A 452 -5.03 -49.76 10.88
CA ASP A 452 -3.83 -50.58 11.09
C ASP A 452 -2.52 -50.17 10.38
N ASP A 453 -1.45 -50.11 11.20
CA ASP A 453 -0.05 -50.47 10.92
C ASP A 453 0.97 -49.41 11.36
N ASP A 454 1.14 -49.22 12.68
CA ASP A 454 2.46 -48.97 13.26
C ASP A 454 2.45 -49.19 14.78
N LYS A 455 2.31 -50.46 15.18
CA LYS A 455 2.71 -50.91 16.51
C LYS A 455 4.23 -51.04 16.52
N ASN A 456 4.93 -49.94 16.68
CA ASN A 456 6.29 -49.97 17.19
C ASN A 456 6.38 -49.14 18.46
N ASP A 457 5.84 -49.75 19.52
CA ASP A 457 6.07 -49.38 20.91
C ASP A 457 7.57 -49.49 21.21
N ASN A 458 8.33 -48.39 21.05
CA ASN A 458 9.60 -48.17 21.73
C ASN A 458 10.14 -46.72 21.69
N ASP A 459 9.30 -45.71 21.46
CA ASP A 459 9.64 -44.31 21.79
C ASP A 459 8.83 -43.84 23.00
N ASN A 460 9.46 -43.92 24.17
CA ASN A 460 9.01 -43.24 25.38
C ASN A 460 9.01 -41.72 25.12
N GLY A 461 7.84 -41.14 24.76
CA GLY A 461 7.67 -39.69 24.63
C GLY A 461 6.55 -39.17 23.71
N GLY A 462 5.63 -40.02 23.24
CA GLY A 462 4.67 -39.70 22.16
C GLY A 462 3.49 -38.76 22.45
N GLY A 463 3.52 -37.96 23.52
CA GLY A 463 2.53 -36.89 23.77
C GLY A 463 2.89 -35.61 23.01
N GLY A 464 3.07 -35.68 21.69
CA GLY A 464 3.71 -34.58 20.96
C GLY A 464 2.91 -33.27 21.00
N ASP A 465 3.59 -32.19 21.38
CA ASP A 465 3.07 -30.85 21.64
C ASP A 465 1.96 -30.40 20.68
N ARG A 466 0.73 -30.32 21.21
CA ARG A 466 -0.41 -29.67 20.56
C ARG A 466 -0.17 -28.15 20.63
N CYS A 467 0.11 -27.50 19.49
CA CYS A 467 0.15 -26.03 19.42
C CYS A 467 -0.79 -25.53 18.32
N ILE A 468 -1.48 -24.41 18.58
CA ILE A 468 -2.36 -23.78 17.60
C ILE A 468 -1.48 -22.93 16.68
N MET A 469 -1.54 -23.24 15.38
CA MET A 469 -0.87 -22.49 14.33
C MET A 469 -1.69 -21.26 13.99
N VAL A 470 -1.04 -20.10 13.94
CA VAL A 470 -1.67 -18.83 13.63
C VAL A 470 -0.92 -18.07 12.56
N LEU A 471 -1.61 -17.15 11.89
CA LEU A 471 -1.04 -16.27 10.88
C LEU A 471 -1.58 -14.85 11.03
N LYS A 472 -0.86 -13.91 10.42
CA LYS A 472 -1.28 -12.50 10.30
C LYS A 472 -0.70 -11.90 9.03
N ARG A 473 -1.32 -10.84 8.52
CA ARG A 473 -0.75 -10.01 7.45
C ARG A 473 -0.65 -8.55 7.87
N SER A 474 0.41 -7.89 7.44
CA SER A 474 0.66 -6.46 7.66
C SER A 474 1.56 -5.89 6.56
N LEU A 475 1.57 -4.56 6.41
CA LEU A 475 2.46 -3.88 5.46
C LEU A 475 3.95 -4.06 5.82
N VAL A 476 4.27 -4.21 7.11
CA VAL A 476 5.65 -4.15 7.59
C VAL A 476 6.35 -5.50 7.50
N SER A 477 5.77 -6.56 8.07
CA SER A 477 6.33 -7.92 8.06
C SER A 477 5.63 -8.86 7.07
N GLY A 478 4.64 -8.39 6.31
CA GLY A 478 3.94 -9.22 5.33
C GLY A 478 3.10 -10.31 5.97
N LEU A 479 2.89 -11.40 5.23
CA LEU A 479 2.20 -12.60 5.69
C LEU A 479 3.16 -13.49 6.50
N THR A 480 2.89 -13.67 7.78
CA THR A 480 3.74 -14.46 8.69
C THR A 480 2.95 -15.55 9.40
N ILE A 481 3.64 -16.61 9.79
CA ILE A 481 3.08 -17.76 10.52
C ILE A 481 3.80 -17.88 11.87
N GLY A 482 3.02 -18.09 12.93
CA GLY A 482 3.48 -18.24 14.30
C GLY A 482 2.77 -19.38 15.03
N ARG A 483 3.20 -19.61 16.27
CA ARG A 483 2.65 -20.64 17.17
C ARG A 483 2.15 -19.97 18.44
N LEU A 484 0.93 -20.27 18.84
CA LEU A 484 0.44 -19.82 20.14
C LEU A 484 1.16 -20.58 21.27
N ASN A 485 1.56 -19.84 22.28
CA ASN A 485 2.05 -20.38 23.54
C ASN A 485 0.85 -20.62 24.46
N PRO A 486 0.65 -21.85 24.99
CA PRO A 486 -0.51 -22.19 25.82
C PRO A 486 -0.43 -21.62 27.25
N ILE A 487 0.51 -20.72 27.53
CA ILE A 487 0.73 -20.08 28.82
C ILE A 487 0.80 -18.57 28.59
N LEU A 488 -0.01 -17.82 29.35
CA LEU A 488 -0.02 -16.36 29.31
C LEU A 488 1.32 -15.79 29.79
N SER A 489 1.86 -14.82 29.04
CA SER A 489 2.99 -14.03 29.50
C SER A 489 2.52 -12.86 30.35
N PHE A 490 3.36 -12.45 31.29
CA PHE A 490 3.22 -11.17 31.98
C PHE A 490 4.12 -10.16 31.28
N THR A 491 3.54 -9.04 30.86
CA THR A 491 4.25 -7.91 30.27
C THR A 491 4.19 -6.74 31.24
N ARG A 492 5.20 -5.87 31.19
CA ARG A 492 5.24 -4.66 32.01
C ARG A 492 5.69 -3.48 31.17
N VAL A 493 4.85 -2.46 31.09
CA VAL A 493 5.10 -1.25 30.29
C VAL A 493 5.08 -0.02 31.19
N PHE A 494 5.92 0.95 30.89
CA PHE A 494 5.91 2.24 31.57
C PHE A 494 4.96 3.18 30.81
N LEU A 495 3.97 3.71 31.52
CA LEU A 495 3.05 4.70 30.98
C LEU A 495 3.50 6.10 31.46
N PRO A 496 4.04 6.94 30.56
CA PRO A 496 4.41 8.30 30.92
C PRO A 496 3.16 9.11 31.28
N SER A 497 3.30 10.01 32.25
CA SER A 497 2.32 11.04 32.53
C SER A 497 2.54 12.20 31.55
N PRO A 498 1.48 12.84 31.01
CA PRO A 498 1.64 13.99 30.14
C PRO A 498 2.37 15.13 30.88
N PRO A 499 3.18 15.94 30.17
CA PRO A 499 3.91 17.03 30.79
C PRO A 499 2.95 18.03 31.43
N SER A 500 3.12 18.31 32.72
CA SER A 500 2.33 19.32 33.42
C SER A 500 2.72 20.72 32.93
N ALA A 501 1.75 21.52 32.51
CA ALA A 501 1.95 22.93 32.12
C ALA A 501 2.53 23.82 33.25
N SER A 502 2.72 23.28 34.46
CA SER A 502 3.13 24.00 35.66
C SER A 502 4.55 23.68 36.17
N GLN A 503 5.33 22.84 35.48
CA GLN A 503 6.72 22.57 35.88
C GLN A 503 7.72 22.88 34.76
N PRO A 504 8.59 23.89 34.92
CA PRO A 504 9.70 24.11 34.01
C PRO A 504 10.73 22.99 34.18
N GLU A 505 11.20 22.52 33.04
CA GLU A 505 12.26 21.54 32.80
C GLU A 505 13.33 21.53 33.92
N ARG A 506 13.24 20.55 34.80
CA ARG A 506 14.42 19.97 35.45
C ARG A 506 14.50 18.53 34.99
N GLU A 507 15.74 18.08 34.75
CA GLU A 507 16.15 16.72 34.42
C GLU A 507 15.80 15.73 35.55
N SER A 508 14.53 15.58 35.88
CA SER A 508 14.01 14.53 36.75
C SER A 508 13.38 13.45 35.88
N GLU A 509 13.67 12.20 36.23
CA GLU A 509 13.08 10.96 35.71
C GLU A 509 11.64 11.17 35.16
N PRO A 510 11.30 10.59 34.00
CA PRO A 510 9.98 10.74 33.42
C PRO A 510 8.92 10.37 34.47
N SER A 511 8.01 11.31 34.77
CA SER A 511 6.89 11.02 35.65
C SER A 511 5.95 10.04 34.95
N GLY A 512 5.56 8.97 35.63
CA GLY A 512 4.69 7.93 35.06
C GLY A 512 4.51 6.77 36.02
N HIS A 513 3.90 5.69 35.55
CA HIS A 513 3.70 4.48 36.35
C HIS A 513 3.92 3.22 35.51
N TRP A 514 4.36 2.16 36.18
CA TRP A 514 4.49 0.85 35.55
C TRP A 514 3.17 0.10 35.62
N GLN A 515 2.72 -0.41 34.48
CA GLN A 515 1.54 -1.25 34.37
C GLN A 515 1.95 -2.67 34.01
N THR A 516 1.43 -3.65 34.76
CA THR A 516 1.66 -5.07 34.48
C THR A 516 0.39 -5.66 33.88
N SER A 517 0.49 -6.37 32.77
CA SER A 517 -0.66 -7.04 32.15
C SER A 517 -0.33 -8.45 31.70
N LYS A 518 -1.35 -9.25 31.43
CA LYS A 518 -1.23 -10.57 30.80
C LYS A 518 -1.37 -10.41 29.29
N ALA A 519 -0.72 -11.29 28.55
CA ALA A 519 -0.83 -11.37 27.10
C ALA A 519 -0.79 -12.81 26.60
N VAL A 520 -1.48 -13.06 25.49
CA VAL A 520 -1.32 -14.30 24.71
C VAL A 520 -0.04 -14.18 23.90
N THR A 521 0.83 -15.17 23.96
CA THR A 521 2.13 -15.10 23.32
C THR A 521 2.15 -15.88 22.02
N VAL A 522 2.61 -15.24 20.94
CA VAL A 522 2.90 -15.88 19.67
C VAL A 522 4.40 -15.99 19.51
N LEU A 523 4.88 -17.21 19.25
CA LEU A 523 6.27 -17.49 18.95
C LEU A 523 6.46 -17.61 17.43
N PRO A 524 7.51 -17.00 16.87
CA PRO A 524 7.82 -17.15 15.44
C PRO A 524 8.10 -18.62 15.11
N ARG A 525 7.83 -19.00 13.87
CA ARG A 525 8.14 -20.33 13.34
C ARG A 525 9.44 -20.25 12.52
N SER A 526 10.58 -20.49 13.16
CA SER A 526 11.86 -20.66 12.45
C SER A 526 11.96 -22.04 11.80
N SER A 527 12.13 -22.05 10.48
CA SER A 527 12.87 -23.05 9.69
C SER A 527 12.66 -22.78 8.18
N ALA A 528 13.54 -21.93 7.62
CA ALA A 528 13.89 -21.75 6.20
C ALA A 528 12.77 -21.53 5.14
N TRP A 529 12.58 -20.28 4.65
CA TRP A 529 13.00 -19.78 3.30
C TRP A 529 12.43 -18.35 2.99
N PRO A 530 13.19 -17.39 2.41
CA PRO A 530 14.62 -17.11 2.51
C PRO A 530 14.90 -15.98 3.52
N ARG A 531 14.53 -16.14 4.79
CA ARG A 531 15.16 -15.56 6.01
C ARG A 531 14.33 -15.96 7.23
N GLU A 532 14.96 -16.00 8.40
CA GLU A 532 14.26 -16.06 9.68
C GLU A 532 13.59 -14.70 9.91
N GLU A 533 12.40 -14.51 9.32
CA GLU A 533 11.63 -13.29 9.51
C GLU A 533 10.82 -13.40 10.81
N PRO A 534 10.76 -12.33 11.62
CA PRO A 534 10.00 -12.34 12.86
C PRO A 534 8.51 -12.51 12.57
N PHE A 535 7.76 -12.97 13.57
CA PHE A 535 6.30 -13.03 13.42
C PHE A 535 5.70 -11.63 13.25
N ALA A 536 6.22 -10.65 13.99
CA ALA A 536 5.86 -9.24 13.87
C ALA A 536 7.01 -8.33 14.32
N GLN A 537 6.90 -7.04 14.06
CA GLN A 537 7.84 -5.98 14.45
C GLN A 537 7.08 -4.65 14.67
N PRO A 538 7.72 -3.56 15.14
CA PRO A 538 7.09 -2.24 15.25
C PRO A 538 6.41 -1.81 13.94
N GLY A 539 5.17 -1.34 14.07
CA GLY A 539 4.28 -1.04 12.95
C GLY A 539 3.26 -2.16 12.64
N ASP A 540 3.40 -3.35 13.22
CA ASP A 540 2.39 -4.43 13.12
C ASP A 540 1.32 -4.38 14.22
N SER A 541 1.46 -3.47 15.19
CA SER A 541 0.48 -3.27 16.26
C SER A 541 -0.92 -3.04 15.71
N GLY A 542 -1.90 -3.71 16.31
CA GLY A 542 -3.28 -3.69 15.85
C GLY A 542 -3.63 -4.80 14.86
N ALA A 543 -2.67 -5.53 14.28
CA ALA A 543 -2.99 -6.61 13.34
C ALA A 543 -3.77 -7.76 14.00
N ALA A 544 -4.77 -8.30 13.29
CA ALA A 544 -5.47 -9.51 13.71
C ALA A 544 -4.61 -10.75 13.49
N VAL A 545 -4.62 -11.64 14.48
CA VAL A 545 -3.95 -12.95 14.44
C VAL A 545 -5.03 -14.03 14.47
N VAL A 546 -5.03 -14.90 13.46
CA VAL A 546 -6.07 -15.92 13.25
C VAL A 546 -5.48 -17.30 13.13
N ASP A 547 -6.24 -18.34 13.51
CA ASP A 547 -5.85 -19.72 13.23
C ASP A 547 -6.16 -20.13 11.78
N GLY A 548 -5.68 -21.32 11.39
CA GLY A 548 -5.95 -21.88 10.06
C GLY A 548 -7.42 -22.20 9.77
N ARG A 549 -8.33 -22.03 10.73
CA ARG A 549 -9.78 -22.27 10.60
C ARG A 549 -10.57 -20.96 10.43
N GLY A 550 -9.88 -19.81 10.45
CA GLY A 550 -10.55 -18.52 10.39
C GLY A 550 -11.23 -18.14 11.71
N ARG A 551 -10.56 -18.35 12.85
CA ARG A 551 -10.99 -17.83 14.17
C ARG A 551 -9.98 -16.83 14.70
N LEU A 552 -10.45 -15.73 15.27
CA LEU A 552 -9.59 -14.70 15.85
C LEU A 552 -8.96 -15.17 17.17
N ALA A 553 -7.63 -15.30 17.22
CA ALA A 553 -6.90 -15.52 18.46
C ALA A 553 -6.78 -14.22 19.27
N GLY A 554 -6.52 -13.12 18.57
CA GLY A 554 -6.38 -11.82 19.21
C GLY A 554 -5.81 -10.75 18.30
N MET A 555 -5.50 -9.61 18.89
CA MET A 555 -4.93 -8.45 18.24
C MET A 555 -3.54 -8.15 18.81
N ILE A 556 -2.56 -7.89 17.95
CA ILE A 556 -1.20 -7.54 18.38
C ILE A 556 -1.23 -6.21 19.14
N VAL A 557 -0.69 -6.20 20.37
CA VAL A 557 -0.57 -4.99 21.20
C VAL A 557 0.88 -4.68 21.57
N ALA A 558 1.76 -5.67 21.57
CA ALA A 558 3.19 -5.47 21.87
C ALA A 558 4.03 -6.64 21.34
N GLY A 559 5.35 -6.50 21.45
CA GLY A 559 6.30 -7.60 21.30
C GLY A 559 7.56 -7.32 22.09
N ALA A 560 8.37 -8.36 22.31
CA ALA A 560 9.66 -8.24 22.97
C ALA A 560 10.78 -8.24 21.93
N SER A 561 11.61 -7.19 21.90
CA SER A 561 12.80 -7.10 21.05
C SER A 561 14.08 -6.95 21.88
N GLY A 562 15.22 -7.17 21.24
CA GLY A 562 16.54 -6.86 21.80
C GLY A 562 16.82 -5.36 21.96
N GLY A 563 15.85 -4.48 21.70
CA GLY A 563 15.98 -3.03 21.79
C GLY A 563 16.96 -2.49 20.75
N ASN A 564 18.01 -1.80 21.19
CA ASN A 564 18.98 -1.06 20.37
C ASN A 564 19.69 -1.89 19.27
N TYR A 565 19.55 -3.22 19.27
CA TYR A 565 20.19 -4.12 18.31
C TYR A 565 19.25 -4.61 17.20
N SER A 566 17.94 -4.58 17.42
CA SER A 566 16.95 -5.08 16.46
C SER A 566 15.55 -4.63 16.86
N ASP A 567 14.80 -4.13 15.88
CA ASP A 567 13.37 -3.87 16.04
C ASP A 567 12.52 -5.15 15.87
N GLN A 568 13.13 -6.29 15.53
CA GLN A 568 12.40 -7.55 15.34
C GLN A 568 11.97 -8.14 16.69
N PHE A 569 10.74 -8.66 16.77
CA PHE A 569 10.26 -9.29 17.99
C PHE A 569 10.64 -10.77 18.07
N ASP A 570 11.24 -11.17 19.19
CA ASP A 570 11.49 -12.57 19.55
C ASP A 570 10.17 -13.30 19.86
N CYS A 571 9.23 -12.58 20.47
CA CYS A 571 7.86 -13.04 20.68
C CYS A 571 6.88 -11.87 20.68
N VAL A 572 5.62 -12.18 20.35
CA VAL A 572 4.56 -11.18 20.12
C VAL A 572 3.44 -11.39 21.12
N TYR A 573 2.86 -10.29 21.59
CA TYR A 573 1.86 -10.26 22.64
C TYR A 573 0.51 -9.80 22.09
N LEU A 574 -0.52 -10.60 22.32
CA LEU A 574 -1.89 -10.30 21.88
C LEU A 574 -2.80 -9.98 23.06
N ALA A 575 -3.72 -9.05 22.83
CA ALA A 575 -4.98 -9.01 23.56
C ALA A 575 -5.91 -10.09 22.97
N SER A 576 -6.48 -10.95 23.84
CA SER A 576 -7.40 -12.01 23.39
C SER A 576 -8.60 -11.43 22.63
N GLY A 577 -9.01 -12.10 21.54
CA GLY A 577 -10.21 -11.73 20.80
C GLY A 577 -11.48 -11.75 21.67
N ASP A 578 -11.59 -12.75 22.56
CA ASP A 578 -12.71 -12.87 23.49
C ASP A 578 -12.70 -11.79 24.57
N PHE A 579 -11.52 -11.40 25.04
CA PHE A 579 -11.36 -10.24 25.91
C PHE A 579 -11.85 -8.97 25.20
N LEU A 580 -11.38 -8.69 23.98
CA LEU A 580 -11.77 -7.51 23.21
C LEU A 580 -13.29 -7.45 23.00
N ARG A 581 -13.90 -8.57 22.59
CA ARG A 581 -15.36 -8.67 22.39
C ARG A 581 -16.14 -8.35 23.66
N ARG A 582 -15.73 -8.91 24.81
CA ARG A 582 -16.38 -8.63 26.12
C ARG A 582 -16.23 -7.16 26.52
N ARG A 583 -15.03 -6.59 26.38
CA ARG A 583 -14.78 -5.19 26.73
C ARG A 583 -15.57 -4.23 25.84
N MET A 584 -15.66 -4.49 24.53
CA MET A 584 -16.52 -3.72 23.64
C MET A 584 -17.98 -3.76 24.09
N ALA A 585 -18.51 -4.93 24.46
CA ALA A 585 -19.88 -5.07 24.95
C ALA A 585 -20.13 -4.26 26.23
N GLU A 586 -19.18 -4.24 27.17
CA GLU A 586 -19.27 -3.41 28.39
C GLU A 586 -19.31 -1.91 28.10
N TYR A 587 -18.69 -1.46 27.01
CA TYR A 587 -18.80 -0.07 26.53
C TYR A 587 -20.00 0.17 25.62
N GLY A 588 -20.90 -0.80 25.51
CA GLY A 588 -22.09 -0.70 24.69
C GLY A 588 -21.78 -0.82 23.21
N ILE A 589 -20.89 -1.73 22.80
CA ILE A 589 -20.66 -2.16 21.40
C ILE A 589 -20.82 -3.69 21.30
N GLU A 590 -21.89 -4.16 20.65
CA GLU A 590 -22.16 -5.57 20.43
C GLU A 590 -21.50 -5.98 19.12
N ALA A 591 -20.20 -6.27 19.23
CA ALA A 591 -19.35 -6.55 18.10
C ALA A 591 -19.66 -7.90 17.46
N ASP A 592 -20.20 -7.86 16.24
CA ASP A 592 -20.27 -9.02 15.35
C ASP A 592 -19.02 -9.07 14.45
N LEU A 593 -18.29 -10.18 14.55
CA LEU A 593 -17.06 -10.47 13.79
C LEU A 593 -17.33 -11.05 12.39
N ALA A 594 -18.59 -11.27 12.02
CA ALA A 594 -19.02 -11.54 10.66
C ALA A 594 -19.76 -10.32 10.07
N PRO A 595 -19.10 -9.14 9.96
CA PRO A 595 -19.76 -7.92 9.54
C PRO A 595 -20.31 -8.02 8.12
N SER A 596 -21.48 -7.42 7.93
CA SER A 596 -22.09 -7.22 6.61
C SER A 596 -22.49 -5.75 6.43
N LEU A 597 -22.45 -5.28 5.18
CA LEU A 597 -22.78 -3.91 4.77
C LEU A 597 -24.01 -3.87 3.87
#